data_AF-A0A817N2E7-F1
#
_entry.id   AF-A0A817N2E7-F1
#
_cell.length_a   1.000
_cell.length_b   1.000
_cell.length_c   1.000
_cell.angle_alpha   90.00
_cell.angle_beta   90.00
_cell.angle_gamma   90.00
#
_symmetry.space_group_name_H-M   'P 1'
#
loop_
_entity.id
_entity.type
_entity.pdbx_description
1 polymer ?
#
loop_
_entity_poly.entity_id
_entity_poly.type
_entity_poly.pdbx_seq_one_letter_code
_entity_poly.pdbx_strand_id
1 'polypeptide(L)'
;MHALDENPDRRFIYVEIVFFWRWWNHQTKDMQNKVKKFVNEGRLEFISRGWCMNDETSTHYSAIIDQHSLGAELLRDQFVGCGRPKIGWQIDPFGHSREQASIFAQMGFDGLFLGRVDYEDYATCYQTKTMEMIWKASSNLGE
;
A
#
# COMPACT_ATOMS: atom_id res chain seq x y z
N MET A 1 -13.29 -11.81 5.88
CA MET A 1 -12.71 -12.92 6.66
C MET A 1 -13.36 -14.27 6.38
N HIS A 2 -14.69 -14.41 6.45
CA HIS A 2 -15.39 -15.68 6.14
C HIS A 2 -15.02 -16.26 4.77
N ALA A 3 -15.02 -15.43 3.72
CA ALA A 3 -14.64 -15.87 2.38
C ALA A 3 -13.19 -16.43 2.30
N LEU A 4 -12.25 -15.89 3.09
CA LEU A 4 -10.90 -16.47 3.17
C LEU A 4 -10.91 -17.82 3.91
N ASP A 5 -11.83 -18.03 4.84
CA ASP A 5 -11.92 -19.31 5.55
C ASP A 5 -12.44 -20.45 4.67
N GLU A 6 -13.40 -20.15 3.79
CA GLU A 6 -14.05 -21.15 2.93
C GLU A 6 -13.13 -21.76 1.87
N ASN A 7 -12.11 -21.02 1.40
CA ASN A 7 -11.25 -21.50 0.33
C ASN A 7 -9.81 -21.01 0.55
N PRO A 8 -8.83 -21.93 0.73
CA PRO A 8 -7.43 -21.60 1.00
C PRO A 8 -6.71 -20.88 -0.13
N ASP A 9 -7.17 -21.00 -1.38
CA ASP A 9 -6.54 -20.36 -2.54
C ASP A 9 -6.93 -18.87 -2.67
N ARG A 10 -7.99 -18.45 -1.98
CA ARG A 10 -8.42 -17.04 -2.02
C ARG A 10 -7.41 -16.15 -1.33
N ARG A 11 -7.13 -15.02 -1.98
CA ARG A 11 -6.30 -13.93 -1.49
C ARG A 11 -7.07 -12.62 -1.47
N PHE A 12 -6.67 -11.71 -0.58
CA PHE A 12 -7.24 -10.38 -0.50
C PHE A 12 -6.17 -9.37 -0.09
N ILE A 13 -6.22 -8.19 -0.69
CA ILE A 13 -5.38 -7.05 -0.33
C ILE A 13 -6.20 -6.02 0.46
N TYR A 14 -5.61 -5.42 1.48
CA TYR A 14 -6.25 -4.37 2.27
C TYR A 14 -5.32 -3.15 2.38
N VAL A 15 -5.86 -1.94 2.19
CA VAL A 15 -5.06 -0.72 2.01
C VAL A 15 -5.17 0.20 3.24
N GLU A 16 -6.38 0.64 3.60
CA GLU A 16 -6.57 1.77 4.52
C GLU A 16 -6.49 1.36 6.00
N ILE A 17 -5.34 1.57 6.64
CA ILE A 17 -5.12 1.12 8.01
C ILE A 17 -6.07 1.77 9.01
N VAL A 18 -6.57 2.99 8.76
CA VAL A 18 -7.60 3.62 9.62
C VAL A 18 -8.84 2.75 9.81
N PHE A 19 -9.37 2.16 8.73
CA PHE A 19 -10.57 1.35 8.79
C PHE A 19 -10.28 -0.03 9.36
N PHE A 20 -9.14 -0.63 8.96
CA PHE A 20 -8.70 -1.89 9.53
C PHE A 20 -8.53 -1.76 11.05
N TRP A 21 -7.85 -0.72 11.52
CA TRP A 21 -7.56 -0.50 12.93
C TRP A 21 -8.84 -0.30 13.75
N ARG A 22 -9.78 0.51 13.24
CA ARG A 22 -11.09 0.67 13.88
C ARG A 22 -11.79 -0.68 13.99
N TRP A 23 -11.84 -1.46 12.91
CA TRP A 23 -12.44 -2.78 12.91
C TRP A 23 -11.74 -3.73 13.89
N TRP A 24 -10.41 -3.78 13.86
CA TRP A 24 -9.54 -4.64 14.67
C TRP A 24 -9.79 -4.53 16.17
N ASN A 25 -9.95 -3.29 16.65
CA ASN A 25 -10.17 -3.00 18.06
C ASN A 25 -11.54 -3.45 18.58
N HIS A 26 -12.49 -3.75 17.69
CA HIS A 26 -13.79 -4.32 18.05
C HIS A 26 -13.86 -5.85 17.91
N GLN A 27 -12.77 -6.51 17.49
CA GLN A 27 -12.77 -7.94 17.24
C GLN A 27 -12.46 -8.77 18.50
N THR A 28 -12.98 -10.00 18.54
CA THR A 28 -12.61 -10.99 19.55
C THR A 28 -11.18 -11.51 19.31
N LYS A 29 -10.55 -12.06 20.36
CA LYS A 29 -9.23 -12.68 20.24
C LYS A 29 -9.19 -13.79 19.18
N ASP A 30 -10.28 -14.56 19.05
CA ASP A 30 -10.37 -15.63 18.05
C ASP A 30 -10.33 -15.08 16.62
N MET A 31 -11.08 -14.00 16.35
CA MET A 31 -11.04 -13.33 15.05
C MET A 31 -9.66 -12.71 14.80
N GLN A 32 -9.06 -12.07 15.80
CA GLN A 32 -7.71 -11.51 15.69
C GLN A 32 -6.67 -12.58 15.35
N ASN A 33 -6.70 -13.73 16.03
CA ASN A 33 -5.82 -14.87 15.74
C ASN A 33 -6.06 -15.42 14.33
N LYS A 34 -7.31 -15.45 13.87
CA LYS A 34 -7.66 -15.89 12.52
C LYS A 34 -7.08 -14.98 11.44
N VAL A 35 -7.17 -13.67 11.63
CA VAL A 35 -6.55 -12.69 10.73
C VAL A 35 -5.03 -12.83 10.74
N LYS A 36 -4.40 -12.95 11.92
CA LYS A 36 -2.95 -13.17 12.03
C LYS A 36 -2.53 -14.41 11.25
N LYS A 37 -3.30 -15.50 11.32
CA LYS A 37 -3.09 -16.70 10.50
C LYS A 37 -3.14 -16.38 9.01
N PHE A 38 -4.18 -15.70 8.52
CA PHE A 38 -4.28 -15.34 7.10
C PHE A 38 -3.15 -14.43 6.61
N VAL A 39 -2.67 -13.51 7.45
CA VAL A 39 -1.52 -12.65 7.13
C VAL A 39 -0.23 -13.47 7.05
N ASN A 40 -0.01 -14.38 8.01
CA ASN A 40 1.16 -15.25 8.00
C ASN A 40 1.17 -16.23 6.81
N GLU A 41 0.00 -16.65 6.34
CA GLU A 41 -0.16 -17.49 5.15
C GLU A 41 -0.04 -16.69 3.84
N GLY A 42 0.06 -15.36 3.89
CA GLY A 42 0.08 -14.49 2.70
C GLY A 42 -1.26 -14.42 1.95
N ARG A 43 -2.35 -14.75 2.64
CA ARG A 43 -3.71 -14.78 2.07
C ARG A 43 -4.44 -13.47 2.28
N LEU A 44 -4.11 -12.77 3.36
CA LEU A 44 -4.46 -11.38 3.56
C LEU A 44 -3.16 -10.57 3.55
N GLU A 45 -3.02 -9.68 2.58
CA GLU A 45 -1.84 -8.83 2.46
C GLU A 45 -2.23 -7.37 2.69
N PHE A 46 -1.45 -6.67 3.50
CA PHE A 46 -1.56 -5.22 3.62
C PHE A 46 -0.68 -4.56 2.55
N ILE A 47 -1.22 -3.59 1.84
CA ILE A 47 -0.49 -2.82 0.81
C ILE A 47 -0.54 -1.32 1.16
N SER A 48 0.41 -0.52 0.65
CA SER A 48 0.65 0.90 1.00
C SER A 48 1.01 1.21 2.46
N ARG A 49 0.52 0.47 3.45
CA ARG A 49 0.78 0.65 4.90
C ARG A 49 0.36 1.99 5.51
N GLY A 50 -0.24 2.89 4.72
CA GLY A 50 -0.67 4.21 5.16
C GLY A 50 -1.90 4.15 6.05
N TRP A 51 -2.03 5.12 6.95
CA TRP A 51 -3.30 5.39 7.63
C TRP A 51 -4.44 5.57 6.62
N CYS A 52 -4.14 6.26 5.51
CA CYS A 52 -4.99 6.36 4.32
C CYS A 52 -4.14 6.30 3.03
N MET A 53 -4.82 6.28 1.90
CA MET A 53 -4.24 6.62 0.59
C MET A 53 -4.22 8.15 0.48
N ASN A 54 -3.07 8.78 0.72
CA ASN A 54 -2.96 10.25 0.70
C ASN A 54 -3.08 10.81 -0.72
N ASP A 55 -3.60 12.03 -0.83
CA ASP A 55 -3.44 12.84 -2.05
C ASP A 55 -1.95 13.12 -2.31
N GLU A 56 -1.59 13.41 -3.55
CA GLU A 56 -0.22 13.66 -3.96
C GLU A 56 0.01 15.12 -4.43
N THR A 57 -1.05 15.92 -4.54
CA THR A 57 -0.94 17.32 -5.01
C THR A 57 -0.89 18.33 -3.87
N SER A 58 -1.71 18.14 -2.83
CA SER A 58 -1.94 19.12 -1.76
C SER A 58 -1.34 18.74 -0.41
N THR A 59 -0.58 17.64 -0.34
CA THR A 59 0.03 17.14 0.90
C THR A 59 1.49 17.56 1.03
N HIS A 60 1.89 17.97 2.23
CA HIS A 60 3.29 18.18 2.56
C HIS A 60 3.99 16.84 2.85
N TYR A 61 5.22 16.65 2.37
CA TYR A 61 5.94 15.38 2.49
C TYR A 61 6.06 14.86 3.93
N SER A 62 6.21 15.75 4.92
CA SER A 62 6.28 15.35 6.33
C SER A 62 4.99 14.66 6.79
N ALA A 63 3.82 15.16 6.38
CA ALA A 63 2.54 14.56 6.72
C ALA A 63 2.34 13.20 6.03
N ILE A 64 2.87 13.03 4.80
CA ILE A 64 2.91 11.74 4.11
C ILE A 64 3.73 10.74 4.94
N ILE A 65 4.91 11.15 5.40
CA ILE A 65 5.77 10.30 6.25
C ILE A 65 5.09 9.95 7.57
N ASP A 66 4.48 10.92 8.24
CA ASP A 66 3.81 10.70 9.54
C ASP A 66 2.70 9.66 9.43
N GLN A 67 1.80 9.81 8.44
CA GLN A 67 0.66 8.90 8.30
C GLN A 67 1.08 7.48 7.86
N HIS A 68 2.13 7.34 7.04
CA HIS A 68 2.70 6.04 6.69
C HIS A 68 3.46 5.40 7.86
N SER A 69 4.11 6.21 8.70
CA SER A 69 4.83 5.72 9.88
C SER A 69 3.86 5.18 10.92
N LEU A 70 2.73 5.87 11.15
CA LEU A 70 1.67 5.41 12.04
C LEU A 70 1.11 4.05 11.60
N GLY A 71 0.73 3.91 10.32
CA GLY A 71 0.21 2.63 9.83
C GLY A 71 1.25 1.51 9.87
N ALA A 72 2.52 1.82 9.59
CA ALA A 72 3.61 0.85 9.69
C ALA A 72 3.82 0.35 11.14
N GLU A 73 3.76 1.25 12.13
CA GLU A 73 3.88 0.90 13.54
C GLU A 73 2.75 -0.03 14.00
N LEU A 74 1.50 0.31 13.68
CA LEU A 74 0.34 -0.52 14.05
C LEU A 74 0.39 -1.91 13.43
N LEU A 75 0.82 -2.01 12.16
CA LEU A 75 0.99 -3.30 11.50
C LEU A 75 2.14 -4.11 12.11
N ARG A 76 3.27 -3.46 12.40
CA ARG A 76 4.44 -4.10 13.02
C ARG A 76 4.08 -4.71 14.38
N ASP A 77 3.33 -3.98 15.19
CA ASP A 77 2.98 -4.41 16.55
C ASP A 77 2.01 -5.61 16.55
N GLN A 78 1.17 -5.75 15.52
CA GLN A 78 0.19 -6.84 15.43
C GLN A 78 0.64 -8.05 14.58
N PHE A 79 1.47 -7.84 13.56
CA PHE A 79 1.77 -8.80 12.49
C PHE A 79 3.29 -8.96 12.24
N VAL A 80 4.06 -9.11 13.32
CA VAL A 80 5.53 -9.20 13.32
C VAL A 80 6.06 -10.08 12.17
N GLY A 81 6.96 -9.53 11.35
CA GLY A 81 7.68 -10.23 10.28
C GLY A 81 6.93 -10.36 8.95
N CYS A 82 5.67 -10.80 8.97
CA CYS A 82 4.92 -11.12 7.75
C CYS A 82 4.04 -9.97 7.24
N GLY A 83 3.72 -8.99 8.08
CA GLY A 83 2.79 -7.91 7.75
C GLY A 83 3.39 -6.68 7.10
N ARG A 84 4.69 -6.67 6.74
CA ARG A 84 5.35 -5.48 6.15
C ARG A 84 4.95 -5.33 4.68
N PRO A 85 4.24 -4.25 4.30
CA PRO A 85 3.85 -4.05 2.91
C PRO A 85 5.07 -3.78 2.02
N LYS A 86 5.09 -4.41 0.85
CA LYS A 86 6.15 -4.28 -0.15
C LYS A 86 5.74 -3.44 -1.35
N ILE A 87 4.44 -3.25 -1.55
CA ILE A 87 3.88 -2.56 -2.71
C ILE A 87 3.10 -1.33 -2.27
N GLY A 88 3.38 -0.21 -2.93
CA GLY A 88 2.58 1.01 -2.88
C GLY A 88 1.38 0.91 -3.82
N TRP A 89 0.26 1.46 -3.38
CA TRP A 89 -1.04 1.37 -4.04
C TRP A 89 -1.73 2.73 -4.00
N GLN A 90 -1.63 3.47 -5.12
CA GLN A 90 -2.16 4.82 -5.30
C GLN A 90 -3.13 4.82 -6.50
N ILE A 91 -4.25 4.12 -6.36
CA ILE A 91 -5.19 3.93 -7.48
C ILE A 91 -6.15 5.09 -7.72
N ASP A 92 -6.35 5.95 -6.74
CA ASP A 92 -7.38 7.00 -6.78
C ASP A 92 -6.92 8.46 -6.60
N PRO A 93 -5.66 8.79 -6.24
CA PRO A 93 -5.19 10.18 -6.31
C PRO A 93 -5.26 10.76 -7.73
N PHE A 94 -5.57 12.05 -7.84
CA PHE A 94 -5.71 12.73 -9.12
C PHE A 94 -4.37 13.27 -9.62
N GLY A 95 -3.60 12.40 -10.25
CA GLY A 95 -2.21 12.66 -10.64
C GLY A 95 -1.23 12.22 -9.56
N HIS A 96 0.01 11.99 -9.97
CA HIS A 96 1.02 11.36 -9.12
C HIS A 96 2.30 12.19 -9.06
N SER A 97 2.81 12.41 -7.86
CA SER A 97 3.98 13.24 -7.62
C SER A 97 5.24 12.40 -7.67
N ARG A 98 6.29 12.97 -8.26
CA ARG A 98 7.63 12.37 -8.23
C ARG A 98 8.12 12.18 -6.78
N GLU A 99 7.74 13.08 -5.88
CA GLU A 99 8.15 13.00 -4.47
C GLU A 99 7.54 11.79 -3.75
N GLN A 100 6.28 11.43 -4.03
CA GLN A 100 5.65 10.23 -3.47
C GLN A 100 6.43 8.96 -3.83
N ALA A 101 6.82 8.82 -5.10
CA ALA A 101 7.63 7.68 -5.55
C ALA A 101 9.01 7.63 -4.87
N SER A 102 9.65 8.80 -4.71
CA SER A 102 10.92 8.93 -3.97
C SER A 102 10.79 8.51 -2.50
N ILE A 103 9.73 8.94 -1.82
CA ILE A 103 9.43 8.58 -0.43
C ILE A 103 9.18 7.06 -0.33
N PHE A 104 8.40 6.48 -1.25
CA PHE A 104 8.10 5.05 -1.23
C PHE A 104 9.34 4.17 -1.44
N ALA A 105 10.24 4.56 -2.35
CA ALA A 105 11.52 3.87 -2.52
C ALA A 105 12.33 3.88 -1.22
N GLN A 106 12.47 5.04 -0.57
CA GLN A 106 13.19 5.18 0.71
C GLN A 106 12.51 4.43 1.87
N MET A 107 11.18 4.28 1.81
CA MET A 107 10.40 3.47 2.74
C MET A 107 10.57 1.95 2.54
N GLY A 108 11.30 1.54 1.49
CA GLY A 108 11.58 0.15 1.14
C GLY A 108 10.40 -0.55 0.46
N PHE A 109 9.64 0.17 -0.36
CA PHE A 109 8.68 -0.43 -1.28
C PHE A 109 9.39 -0.88 -2.56
N ASP A 110 9.05 -2.07 -3.05
CA ASP A 110 9.62 -2.68 -4.26
C ASP A 110 8.86 -2.26 -5.53
N GLY A 111 7.61 -1.80 -5.39
CA GLY A 111 6.77 -1.38 -6.51
C GLY A 111 5.69 -0.41 -6.09
N LEU A 112 5.14 0.31 -7.07
CA LEU A 112 4.07 1.29 -6.90
C LEU A 112 3.09 1.15 -8.07
N PHE A 113 1.81 0.93 -7.75
CA PHE A 113 0.74 0.87 -8.73
C PHE A 113 -0.09 2.14 -8.68
N LEU A 114 -0.35 2.70 -9.86
CA LEU A 114 -1.06 3.94 -10.09
C LEU A 114 -2.35 3.64 -10.85
N GLY A 115 -3.42 4.39 -10.56
CA GLY A 115 -4.71 4.20 -11.25
C GLY A 115 -5.11 5.34 -12.18
N ARG A 116 -4.71 6.59 -11.87
CA ARG A 116 -5.14 7.77 -12.62
C ARG A 116 -3.95 8.45 -13.27
N VAL A 117 -3.84 8.29 -14.58
CA VAL A 117 -2.89 8.97 -15.45
C VAL A 117 -3.65 9.74 -16.52
N ASP A 118 -3.00 10.73 -17.14
CA ASP A 118 -3.59 11.45 -18.26
C ASP A 118 -4.00 10.46 -19.37
N TYR A 119 -5.12 10.73 -20.05
CA TYR A 119 -5.67 9.79 -21.02
C TYR A 119 -4.81 9.67 -22.29
N GLU A 120 -4.09 10.72 -22.68
CA GLU A 120 -3.16 10.72 -23.81
C GLU A 120 -1.88 9.94 -23.44
N ASP A 121 -1.38 10.14 -22.22
CA ASP A 121 -0.25 9.37 -21.70
C ASP A 121 -0.61 7.88 -21.58
N TYR A 122 -1.80 7.55 -21.08
CA TYR A 122 -2.29 6.17 -21.02
C TYR A 122 -2.34 5.54 -22.41
N ALA A 123 -2.96 6.23 -23.38
CA ALA A 123 -3.08 5.73 -24.74
C ALA A 123 -1.70 5.51 -25.37
N THR A 124 -0.77 6.43 -25.14
CA THR A 124 0.61 6.34 -25.61
C THR A 124 1.29 5.13 -24.99
N CYS A 125 1.31 5.01 -23.66
CA CYS A 125 1.94 3.90 -22.94
C CYS A 125 1.36 2.53 -23.32
N TYR A 126 0.06 2.47 -23.57
CA TYR A 126 -0.62 1.25 -24.01
C TYR A 126 -0.19 0.81 -25.41
N GLN A 127 -0.02 1.76 -26.33
CA GLN A 127 0.45 1.52 -27.69
C GLN A 127 1.94 1.15 -27.72
N THR A 128 2.77 1.86 -26.95
CA THR A 128 4.23 1.68 -26.91
C THR A 128 4.71 0.56 -25.99
N LYS A 129 3.80 -0.10 -25.25
CA LYS A 129 4.11 -1.16 -24.27
C LYS A 129 4.99 -0.67 -23.12
N THR A 130 4.74 0.55 -22.65
CA THR A 130 5.45 1.18 -21.54
C THR A 130 4.53 1.47 -20.35
N MET A 131 3.51 0.63 -20.13
CA MET A 131 2.62 0.70 -18.95
C MET A 131 3.36 0.39 -17.65
N GLU A 132 4.47 -0.33 -17.73
CA GLU A 132 5.35 -0.70 -16.62
C GLU A 132 6.73 -0.10 -16.89
N MET A 133 7.31 0.57 -15.90
CA MET A 133 8.60 1.23 -16.03
C MET A 133 9.29 1.37 -14.67
N ILE A 134 10.60 1.59 -14.69
CA ILE A 134 11.35 2.00 -13.50
C ILE A 134 11.29 3.51 -13.37
N TRP A 135 10.53 3.99 -12.39
CA TRP A 135 10.38 5.43 -12.16
C TRP A 135 11.54 5.97 -11.30
N LYS A 136 12.54 6.57 -11.95
CA LYS A 136 13.66 7.25 -11.26
C LYS A 136 13.19 8.59 -10.68
N ALA A 137 12.79 8.57 -9.42
CA ALA A 137 12.03 9.64 -8.77
C ALA A 137 12.88 10.75 -8.09
N SER A 138 14.20 10.65 -8.10
CA SER A 138 15.08 11.68 -7.53
C SER A 138 16.29 11.89 -8.44
N SER A 139 16.70 13.15 -8.62
CA SER A 139 17.96 13.48 -9.29
C SER A 139 19.17 13.38 -8.35
N ASN A 140 18.92 13.30 -7.04
CA ASN A 140 19.95 13.40 -6.00
C ASN A 140 20.21 12.06 -5.30
N LEU A 141 19.24 11.14 -5.35
CA LEU A 141 19.40 9.79 -4.86
C LEU A 141 19.80 8.93 -6.07
N GLY A 142 20.93 8.22 -5.95
CA GLY A 142 21.44 7.33 -7.00
C GLY A 142 20.58 6.08 -7.20
N GLU A 143 21.11 5.11 -7.96
CA GLU A 143 20.55 3.76 -8.02
C GLU A 143 20.70 3.01 -6.69
#